data_AF-A0A1G0YWX8-F1
#
_entry.id   AF-A0A1G0YWX8-F1
#
_cell.length_a   1.000
_cell.length_b   1.000
_cell.length_c   1.000
_cell.angle_alpha   90.00
_cell.angle_beta   90.00
_cell.angle_gamma   90.00
#
_symmetry.space_group_name_H-M   'P 1'
#
loop_
_entity.id
_entity.type
_entity.pdbx_description
1 polymer ?
#
loop_
_entity_poly.entity_id
_entity_poly.type
_entity_poly.pdbx_seq_one_letter_code
_entity_poly.pdbx_strand_id
1 'polypeptide(L)'
;MGEIFTFGTILTVVIMVAALIGMFICAKKQQVYQNAQTFAFVLLAIVIACGITILFQTGVLGSANTEKLIAKEMLFAKAKATVLGQSLAASYPGLKTLLIVEPGYEKNENQKQLIAALKEGFGSKIPTVVIASPEVPPMPAGTPPEMMMRPPLEEMMQAKQFDAIINKYPDCKLIVTLIGLPFDVGEMELWRKDEAVRPKVALFNGEIYELKGAIMQKLIVAAVAYKPGAKFTESPTKDIKKDFDLRYVLLTPANVEAEAAKNPGLFK
;
A
#
# COMPACT_ATOMS: atom_id res chain seq x y z
N MET A 1 -6.19 -19.84 -9.67
CA MET A 1 -7.34 -19.23 -10.35
C MET A 1 -8.58 -20.08 -10.10
N GLY A 2 -9.27 -19.94 -8.95
CA GLY A 2 -10.29 -20.95 -8.61
C GLY A 2 -11.34 -20.60 -7.55
N GLU A 3 -11.50 -19.34 -7.14
CA GLU A 3 -12.65 -18.92 -6.32
C GLU A 3 -13.23 -17.62 -6.89
N ILE A 4 -13.87 -17.68 -8.06
CA ILE A 4 -14.31 -16.46 -8.77
C ILE A 4 -15.82 -16.21 -8.61
N PHE A 5 -16.63 -17.18 -8.19
CA PHE A 5 -18.07 -16.93 -8.01
C PHE A 5 -18.62 -17.61 -6.77
N THR A 6 -19.08 -16.80 -5.81
CA THR A 6 -19.89 -17.31 -4.71
C THR A 6 -21.22 -17.83 -5.25
N PHE A 7 -21.83 -18.82 -4.58
CA PHE A 7 -23.15 -19.35 -4.96
C PHE A 7 -24.20 -18.23 -5.15
N GLY A 8 -24.12 -17.18 -4.32
CA GLY A 8 -24.96 -15.99 -4.45
C GLY A 8 -24.77 -15.25 -5.78
N THR A 9 -23.52 -15.07 -6.21
CA THR A 9 -23.21 -14.41 -7.49
C THR A 9 -23.67 -15.24 -8.69
N ILE A 10 -23.50 -16.57 -8.63
CA ILE A 10 -23.99 -17.48 -9.68
C ILE A 10 -25.52 -17.37 -9.80
N LEU A 11 -26.22 -17.37 -8.67
CA LEU A 11 -27.68 -17.24 -8.65
C LEU A 11 -28.13 -15.89 -9.22
N THR A 12 -27.47 -14.78 -8.86
CA THR A 12 -27.77 -13.44 -9.40
C THR A 12 -27.54 -13.38 -10.92
N VAL A 13 -26.48 -14.01 -11.43
CA VAL A 13 -26.22 -14.09 -12.88
C VAL A 13 -27.30 -14.90 -13.59
N VAL A 14 -27.73 -16.04 -13.04
CA VAL A 14 -28.80 -16.86 -13.61
C VAL A 14 -30.12 -16.09 -13.68
N ILE A 15 -30.48 -15.36 -12.63
CA ILE A 15 -31.69 -14.52 -12.59
C ILE A 15 -31.62 -13.42 -13.66
N MET A 16 -30.46 -12.76 -13.78
CA MET A 16 -30.24 -11.71 -14.78
C MET A 16 -30.37 -12.24 -16.21
N VAL A 17 -29.78 -13.41 -16.51
CA VAL A 17 -29.88 -14.04 -17.83
C VAL A 17 -31.33 -14.46 -18.13
N ALA A 18 -32.03 -15.05 -17.16
CA ALA A 18 -33.44 -15.39 -17.31
C ALA A 18 -34.31 -14.15 -17.59
N ALA A 19 -34.05 -13.04 -16.90
CA ALA A 19 -34.75 -11.77 -17.12
C ALA A 19 -34.47 -11.18 -18.51
N LEU A 20 -33.23 -11.26 -19.01
CA LEU A 20 -32.86 -10.84 -20.37
C LEU A 20 -33.55 -11.68 -21.44
N ILE A 21 -33.61 -13.01 -21.26
CA ILE A 21 -34.34 -13.92 -22.14
C ILE A 21 -35.84 -13.58 -22.12
N GLY A 22 -36.40 -13.33 -20.94
CA GLY A 22 -37.79 -12.88 -20.79
C GLY A 22 -38.08 -11.59 -21.54
N MET A 23 -37.19 -10.59 -21.47
CA MET A 23 -37.33 -9.33 -22.23
C MET A 23 -37.30 -9.57 -23.74
N PHE A 24 -36.42 -10.45 -24.23
CA PHE A 24 -36.36 -10.80 -25.64
C PHE A 24 -37.66 -11.47 -26.13
N ILE A 25 -38.27 -12.32 -25.30
CA ILE A 25 -39.57 -12.95 -25.59
C ILE A 25 -40.70 -11.91 -25.57
N CYS A 26 -40.71 -11.00 -24.58
CA CYS A 26 -41.68 -9.90 -24.51
C CYS A 26 -41.60 -8.99 -25.73
N ALA A 27 -40.39 -8.64 -26.19
CA ALA A 27 -40.16 -7.82 -27.38
C ALA A 27 -40.75 -8.47 -28.65
N LYS A 28 -40.64 -9.80 -28.79
CA LYS A 28 -41.24 -10.53 -29.91
C LYS A 28 -42.77 -10.61 -29.85
N LYS A 29 -43.36 -10.56 -28.65
CA LYS A 29 -44.82 -10.70 -28.42
C LYS A 29 -45.54 -9.37 -28.17
N GLN A 30 -44.83 -8.25 -28.25
CA GLN A 30 -45.35 -6.93 -27.93
C GLN A 30 -46.49 -6.47 -28.87
N GLN A 31 -46.55 -6.97 -30.09
CA GLN A 31 -47.63 -6.67 -31.04
C GLN A 31 -48.92 -7.46 -30.78
N VAL A 32 -48.86 -8.53 -29.97
CA VAL A 32 -50.00 -9.45 -29.74
C VAL A 32 -50.60 -9.26 -28.34
N TYR A 33 -49.82 -8.82 -27.36
CA TYR A 33 -50.28 -8.67 -25.97
C TYR A 33 -49.95 -7.27 -25.44
N GLN A 34 -50.99 -6.46 -25.17
CA GLN A 34 -50.87 -5.06 -24.71
C GLN A 34 -50.11 -4.92 -23.38
N ASN A 35 -50.10 -5.96 -22.54
CA ASN A 35 -49.41 -5.97 -21.25
C ASN A 35 -47.92 -6.37 -21.33
N ALA A 36 -47.43 -6.81 -22.50
CA ALA A 36 -46.05 -7.27 -22.67
C ALA A 36 -45.01 -6.18 -22.39
N GLN A 37 -45.38 -4.91 -22.63
CA GLN A 37 -44.53 -3.75 -22.35
C GLN A 37 -44.32 -3.55 -20.84
N THR A 38 -45.36 -3.71 -20.02
CA THR A 38 -45.26 -3.62 -18.55
C THR A 38 -44.38 -4.72 -17.98
N PHE A 39 -44.50 -5.96 -18.49
CA PHE A 39 -43.62 -7.06 -18.08
C PHE A 39 -42.16 -6.81 -18.45
N ALA A 40 -41.88 -6.24 -19.63
CA ALA A 40 -40.52 -5.88 -20.02
C ALA A 40 -39.89 -4.85 -19.08
N PHE A 41 -40.66 -3.84 -18.62
CA PHE A 41 -40.17 -2.87 -17.63
C PHE A 41 -39.85 -3.51 -16.27
N VAL A 42 -40.67 -4.45 -15.81
CA VAL A 42 -40.38 -5.20 -14.57
C VAL A 42 -39.10 -6.02 -14.70
N LEU A 43 -38.91 -6.70 -15.83
CA LEU A 43 -37.69 -7.48 -16.10
C LEU A 43 -36.45 -6.58 -16.20
N LEU A 44 -36.57 -5.39 -16.79
CA LEU A 44 -35.49 -4.40 -16.83
C LEU A 44 -35.09 -3.94 -15.42
N ALA A 45 -36.06 -3.67 -14.54
CA ALA A 45 -35.79 -3.32 -13.15
C ALA A 45 -35.05 -4.45 -12.40
N ILE A 46 -35.41 -5.70 -12.66
CA ILE A 46 -34.70 -6.88 -12.12
C ILE A 46 -33.25 -6.92 -12.61
N VAL A 47 -33.00 -6.67 -13.90
CA VAL A 47 -31.64 -6.64 -14.47
C VAL A 47 -30.80 -5.52 -13.83
N ILE A 48 -31.37 -4.32 -13.67
CA ILE A 48 -30.68 -3.20 -13.00
C ILE A 48 -30.35 -3.55 -11.55
N ALA A 49 -31.30 -4.11 -10.79
CA ALA A 49 -31.08 -4.53 -9.40
C ALA A 49 -30.02 -5.64 -9.29
N CYS A 50 -30.00 -6.59 -10.21
CA CYS A 50 -28.97 -7.62 -10.30
C CYS A 50 -27.60 -6.99 -10.60
N GLY A 51 -27.54 -6.05 -11.55
CA GLY A 51 -26.32 -5.31 -11.88
C GLY A 51 -25.75 -4.56 -10.67
N ILE A 52 -26.58 -3.81 -9.95
CA ILE A 52 -26.18 -3.13 -8.72
C ILE A 52 -25.68 -4.13 -7.66
N THR A 53 -26.41 -5.24 -7.48
CA THR A 53 -26.04 -6.28 -6.51
C THR A 53 -24.69 -6.92 -6.86
N ILE A 54 -24.45 -7.22 -8.13
CA ILE A 54 -23.15 -7.72 -8.61
C ILE A 54 -22.07 -6.69 -8.33
N LEU A 55 -22.29 -5.42 -8.61
CA LEU A 55 -21.31 -4.35 -8.33
C LEU A 55 -20.99 -4.19 -6.83
N PHE A 56 -21.96 -4.43 -5.94
CA PHE A 56 -21.71 -4.50 -4.49
C PHE A 56 -20.98 -5.80 -4.08
N GLN A 57 -21.34 -6.95 -4.67
CA GLN A 57 -20.72 -8.25 -4.37
C GLN A 57 -19.28 -8.35 -4.87
N THR A 58 -18.98 -7.77 -6.04
CA THR A 58 -17.63 -7.73 -6.60
C THR A 58 -16.76 -6.64 -5.99
N GLY A 59 -17.30 -5.86 -5.05
CA GLY A 59 -16.58 -4.79 -4.35
C GLY A 59 -16.31 -3.55 -5.19
N VAL A 60 -16.83 -3.47 -6.42
CA VAL A 60 -16.69 -2.31 -7.33
C VAL A 60 -17.34 -1.06 -6.73
N LEU A 61 -18.44 -1.21 -5.97
CA LEU A 61 -19.09 -0.13 -5.24
C LEU A 61 -18.71 -0.06 -3.75
N GLY A 62 -17.72 -0.86 -3.31
CA GLY A 62 -17.36 -1.03 -1.91
C GLY A 62 -18.29 -2.00 -1.20
N SER A 63 -17.74 -3.09 -0.66
CA SER A 63 -18.47 -4.03 0.19
C SER A 63 -18.03 -3.87 1.65
N ALA A 64 -18.93 -4.09 2.61
CA ALA A 64 -18.60 -4.06 4.04
C ALA A 64 -17.50 -5.08 4.41
N ASN A 65 -17.33 -6.15 3.62
CA ASN A 65 -16.24 -7.11 3.80
C ASN A 65 -14.90 -6.53 3.33
N THR A 66 -14.90 -5.78 2.23
CA THR A 66 -13.71 -5.06 1.72
C THR A 66 -13.24 -4.03 2.74
N GLU A 67 -14.14 -3.23 3.32
CA GLU A 67 -13.80 -2.24 4.35
C GLU A 67 -13.22 -2.88 5.61
N LYS A 68 -13.83 -3.98 6.09
CA LYS A 68 -13.31 -4.73 7.25
C LYS A 68 -11.92 -5.32 6.98
N LEU A 69 -11.67 -5.80 5.76
CA LEU A 69 -10.36 -6.31 5.38
C LEU A 69 -9.33 -5.18 5.34
N ILE A 70 -9.64 -4.05 4.71
CA ILE A 70 -8.78 -2.86 4.67
C ILE A 70 -8.46 -2.39 6.09
N ALA A 71 -9.46 -2.33 6.97
CA ALA A 71 -9.27 -1.92 8.36
C ALA A 71 -8.34 -2.88 9.12
N LYS A 72 -8.45 -4.20 8.90
CA LYS A 72 -7.54 -5.19 9.49
C LYS A 72 -6.10 -5.02 8.98
N GLU A 73 -5.93 -4.88 7.67
CA GLU A 73 -4.62 -4.65 7.06
C GLU A 73 -3.99 -3.34 7.57
N MET A 74 -4.81 -2.32 7.79
CA MET A 74 -4.37 -1.06 8.38
C MET A 74 -3.84 -1.21 9.81
N LEU A 75 -4.37 -2.14 10.61
CA LEU A 75 -3.85 -2.39 11.97
C LEU A 75 -2.44 -2.97 11.92
N PHE A 76 -2.18 -3.95 11.04
CA PHE A 76 -0.83 -4.48 10.83
C PHE A 76 0.12 -3.42 10.28
N ALA A 77 -0.35 -2.60 9.34
CA ALA A 77 0.45 -1.54 8.75
C ALA A 77 0.79 -0.42 9.77
N LYS A 78 -0.13 -0.11 10.69
CA LYS A 78 0.14 0.77 11.85
C LYS A 78 1.15 0.15 12.80
N ALA A 79 1.01 -1.13 13.14
CA ALA A 79 1.97 -1.83 14.00
C ALA A 79 3.39 -1.77 13.41
N LYS A 80 3.50 -1.99 12.09
CA LYS A 80 4.73 -1.78 11.32
C LYS A 80 5.32 -0.39 11.49
N ALA A 81 4.50 0.64 11.31
CA ALA A 81 4.91 2.04 11.39
C ALA A 81 5.38 2.40 12.80
N THR A 82 4.62 1.98 13.82
CA THR A 82 4.93 2.26 15.23
C THR A 82 6.22 1.60 15.67
N VAL A 83 6.44 0.32 15.34
CA VAL A 83 7.68 -0.39 15.73
C VAL A 83 8.91 0.20 15.04
N LEU A 84 8.81 0.56 13.76
CA LEU A 84 9.90 1.28 13.06
C LEU A 84 10.18 2.62 13.76
N GLY A 85 9.13 3.40 14.04
CA GLY A 85 9.26 4.69 14.72
C GLY A 85 9.93 4.56 16.09
N GLN A 86 9.52 3.58 16.90
CA GLN A 86 10.11 3.31 18.22
C GLN A 86 11.59 2.95 18.13
N SER A 87 11.97 2.11 17.17
CA SER A 87 13.37 1.74 16.96
C SER A 87 14.23 2.94 16.56
N LEU A 88 13.72 3.79 15.66
CA LEU A 88 14.41 4.99 15.22
C LEU A 88 14.54 6.02 16.36
N ALA A 89 13.48 6.22 17.13
CA ALA A 89 13.49 7.09 18.32
C ALA A 89 14.45 6.61 19.41
N ALA A 90 14.59 5.30 19.58
CA ALA A 90 15.55 4.73 20.53
C ALA A 90 17.00 4.92 20.06
N SER A 91 17.26 4.77 18.76
CA SER A 91 18.62 4.77 18.19
C SER A 91 19.12 6.17 17.81
N TYR A 92 18.21 7.06 17.41
CA TYR A 92 18.51 8.37 16.84
C TYR A 92 17.63 9.48 17.45
N PRO A 93 17.61 9.64 18.79
CA PRO A 93 16.83 10.70 19.42
C PRO A 93 17.34 12.09 19.02
N GLY A 94 16.43 13.06 18.94
CA GLY A 94 16.69 14.47 18.67
C GLY A 94 16.91 14.82 17.20
N LEU A 95 17.03 13.84 16.29
CA LEU A 95 17.25 14.13 14.88
C LEU A 95 15.99 14.74 14.24
N LYS A 96 16.18 15.82 13.48
CA LYS A 96 15.16 16.29 12.56
C LYS A 96 14.99 15.27 11.43
N THR A 97 13.75 14.87 11.20
CA THR A 97 13.41 13.77 10.29
C THR A 97 12.70 14.27 9.04
N LEU A 98 13.14 13.78 7.88
CA LEU A 98 12.44 13.91 6.62
C LEU A 98 11.69 12.61 6.35
N LEU A 99 10.37 12.69 6.25
CA LEU A 99 9.49 11.61 5.86
C LEU A 99 9.10 11.77 4.39
N ILE A 100 9.62 10.88 3.55
CA ILE A 100 9.36 10.89 2.11
C ILE A 100 8.13 10.02 1.84
N VAL A 101 7.10 10.62 1.26
CA VAL A 101 5.78 10.00 1.03
C VAL A 101 5.31 10.22 -0.40
N GLU A 102 4.33 9.43 -0.85
CA GLU A 102 3.77 9.60 -2.20
C GLU A 102 3.12 10.99 -2.37
N PRO A 103 3.22 11.59 -3.57
CA PRO A 103 2.48 12.81 -3.88
C PRO A 103 0.96 12.61 -3.72
N GLY A 104 0.29 13.57 -3.12
CA GLY A 104 -1.16 13.51 -2.90
C GLY A 104 -1.59 12.66 -1.70
N TYR A 105 -0.66 12.27 -0.83
CA TYR A 105 -0.94 11.52 0.41
C TYR A 105 -2.03 12.16 1.27
N GLU A 106 -2.23 13.48 1.18
CA GLU A 106 -3.23 14.22 1.95
C GLU A 106 -4.65 13.76 1.63
N LYS A 107 -4.87 13.24 0.41
CA LYS A 107 -6.13 12.67 -0.06
C LYS A 107 -6.28 11.18 0.27
N ASN A 108 -5.22 10.54 0.76
CA ASN A 108 -5.18 9.12 1.08
C ASN A 108 -5.24 8.90 2.60
N GLU A 109 -6.43 8.52 3.11
CA GLU A 109 -6.64 8.27 4.54
C GLU A 109 -5.73 7.18 5.11
N ASN A 110 -5.43 6.15 4.32
CA ASN A 110 -4.54 5.06 4.74
C ASN A 110 -3.12 5.58 4.97
N GLN A 111 -2.62 6.42 4.06
CA GLN A 111 -1.28 7.00 4.19
C GLN A 111 -1.20 7.99 5.35
N LYS A 112 -2.23 8.80 5.59
CA LYS A 112 -2.30 9.68 6.76
C LYS A 112 -2.27 8.90 8.07
N GLN A 113 -3.00 7.80 8.16
CA GLN A 113 -2.99 6.91 9.32
C GLN A 113 -1.62 6.26 9.55
N LEU A 114 -0.91 5.88 8.49
CA LEU A 114 0.45 5.36 8.57
C LEU A 114 1.45 6.40 9.08
N ILE A 115 1.39 7.62 8.54
CA ILE A 115 2.23 8.75 8.97
C ILE A 115 1.97 9.04 10.46
N ALA A 116 0.71 9.02 10.89
CA ALA A 116 0.35 9.23 12.29
C ALA A 116 0.93 8.14 13.20
N ALA A 117 0.79 6.87 12.83
CA ALA A 117 1.33 5.74 13.62
C ALA A 117 2.87 5.74 13.69
N LEU A 118 3.54 6.16 12.62
CA LEU A 118 5.00 6.35 12.62
C LEU A 118 5.40 7.47 13.59
N LYS A 119 4.71 8.62 13.52
CA LYS A 119 4.92 9.76 14.44
C LYS A 119 4.61 9.40 15.90
N GLU A 120 3.63 8.55 16.15
CA GLU A 120 3.36 8.01 17.48
C GLU A 120 4.54 7.16 17.97
N GLY A 121 5.07 6.29 17.11
CA GLY A 121 6.26 5.49 17.42
C GLY A 121 7.50 6.35 17.70
N PHE A 122 7.65 7.47 17.01
CA PHE A 122 8.68 8.46 17.29
C PHE A 122 8.55 9.10 18.68
N GLY A 123 7.31 9.38 19.11
CA GLY A 123 7.01 10.05 20.37
C GLY A 123 7.76 11.40 20.51
N SER A 124 8.08 11.78 21.74
CA SER A 124 8.81 13.02 22.02
C SER A 124 10.31 12.98 21.66
N LYS A 125 10.85 11.80 21.34
CA LYS A 125 12.28 11.62 21.04
C LYS A 125 12.66 12.10 19.65
N ILE A 126 11.73 12.17 18.70
CA ILE A 126 11.94 12.76 17.38
C ILE A 126 10.93 13.90 17.22
N PRO A 127 11.27 15.11 17.70
CA PRO A 127 10.29 16.19 17.85
C PRO A 127 9.90 16.85 16.51
N THR A 128 10.74 16.71 15.48
CA THR A 128 10.56 17.45 14.22
C THR A 128 10.53 16.48 13.05
N VAL A 129 9.36 16.40 12.41
CA VAL A 129 9.13 15.60 11.20
C VAL A 129 8.65 16.52 10.09
N VAL A 130 9.47 16.66 9.05
CA VAL A 130 9.13 17.30 7.79
C VAL A 130 8.62 16.23 6.84
N ILE A 131 7.50 16.48 6.16
CA ILE A 131 6.94 15.56 5.16
C ILE A 131 7.17 16.17 3.78
N ALA A 132 7.68 15.39 2.85
CA ALA A 132 7.89 15.82 1.47
C ALA A 132 7.64 14.67 0.49
N SER A 133 7.40 15.03 -0.76
CA SER A 133 7.19 14.07 -1.84
C SER A 133 8.12 14.38 -3.01
N PRO A 134 8.54 13.35 -3.77
CA PRO A 134 9.23 13.56 -5.04
C PRO A 134 8.34 14.33 -6.02
N GLU A 135 8.99 15.13 -6.85
CA GLU A 135 8.33 15.69 -8.02
C GLU A 135 8.07 14.56 -9.01
N VAL A 136 6.81 14.32 -9.34
CA VAL A 136 6.43 13.32 -10.34
C VAL A 136 6.01 14.06 -11.61
N PRO A 137 6.58 13.71 -12.78
CA PRO A 137 6.17 14.31 -14.03
C PRO A 137 4.65 14.20 -14.23
N PRO A 138 3.99 15.25 -14.75
CA PRO A 138 2.59 15.15 -15.13
C PRO A 138 2.43 14.11 -16.24
N MET A 139 1.29 13.42 -16.27
CA MET A 139 0.96 12.60 -17.44
C MET A 139 0.87 13.51 -18.67
N PRO A 140 1.30 13.04 -19.86
CA PRO A 140 1.04 13.75 -21.09
C PRO A 140 -0.45 14.10 -21.24
N ALA A 141 -0.73 15.33 -21.67
CA ALA A 141 -2.09 15.75 -21.94
C ALA A 141 -2.71 14.84 -23.02
N GLY A 142 -3.93 14.37 -22.79
CA GLY A 142 -4.62 13.44 -23.70
C GLY A 142 -4.32 11.96 -23.47
N THR A 143 -3.62 11.59 -22.38
CA THR A 143 -3.50 10.18 -21.96
C THR A 143 -4.91 9.59 -21.81
N PRO A 144 -5.25 8.51 -22.55
CA PRO A 144 -6.54 7.83 -22.41
C PRO A 144 -6.77 7.33 -20.98
N PRO A 145 -8.01 7.33 -20.47
CA PRO A 145 -8.33 6.83 -19.13
C PRO A 145 -7.78 5.43 -18.83
N GLU A 146 -7.87 4.51 -19.80
CA GLU A 146 -7.28 3.17 -19.74
C GLU A 146 -5.74 3.14 -19.59
N MET A 147 -5.03 4.23 -19.92
CA MET A 147 -3.58 4.37 -19.76
C MET A 147 -3.18 5.27 -18.59
N MET A 148 -4.13 5.71 -17.75
CA MET A 148 -3.84 6.52 -16.56
C MET A 148 -3.24 5.71 -15.39
N MET A 149 -3.05 4.40 -15.57
CA MET A 149 -2.33 3.55 -14.63
C MET A 149 -0.84 3.87 -14.69
N ARG A 150 -0.34 4.59 -13.69
CA ARG A 150 1.11 4.75 -13.51
C ARG A 150 1.67 3.54 -12.75
N PRO A 151 2.88 3.07 -13.08
CA PRO A 151 3.62 2.17 -12.21
C PRO A 151 3.76 2.74 -10.78
N PRO A 152 3.96 1.88 -9.77
CA PRO A 152 4.35 2.30 -8.44
C PRO A 152 5.52 3.29 -8.49
N LEU A 153 5.52 4.27 -7.59
CA LEU A 153 6.50 5.35 -7.66
C LEU A 153 7.94 4.87 -7.39
N GLU A 154 8.10 3.81 -6.62
CA GLU A 154 9.37 3.09 -6.43
C GLU A 154 9.99 2.59 -7.74
N GLU A 155 9.16 2.21 -8.73
CA GLU A 155 9.61 1.75 -10.05
C GLU A 155 9.96 2.90 -11.00
N MET A 156 9.52 4.12 -10.70
CA MET A 156 9.69 5.29 -11.58
C MET A 156 10.71 6.32 -11.04
N MET A 157 10.80 6.43 -9.72
CA MET A 157 11.61 7.43 -9.04
C MET A 157 13.09 7.19 -9.30
N GLN A 158 13.77 8.25 -9.76
CA GLN A 158 15.21 8.25 -10.03
C GLN A 158 16.00 8.78 -8.83
N ALA A 159 17.27 8.40 -8.72
CA ALA A 159 18.20 8.80 -7.67
C ALA A 159 18.28 10.32 -7.56
N LYS A 160 18.36 11.01 -8.69
CA LYS A 160 18.34 12.48 -8.75
C LYS A 160 17.11 13.10 -8.09
N GLN A 161 15.93 12.49 -8.24
CA GLN A 161 14.71 12.99 -7.60
C GLN A 161 14.77 12.77 -6.09
N PHE A 162 15.25 11.62 -5.64
CA PHE A 162 15.42 11.32 -4.22
C PHE A 162 16.44 12.26 -3.56
N ASP A 163 17.61 12.44 -4.17
CA ASP A 163 18.65 13.37 -3.70
C ASP A 163 18.16 14.82 -3.71
N ALA A 164 17.41 15.24 -4.72
CA ALA A 164 16.83 16.59 -4.79
C ALA A 164 15.91 16.88 -3.59
N ILE A 165 15.10 15.91 -3.17
CA ILE A 165 14.24 16.06 -1.98
C ILE A 165 15.11 16.20 -0.73
N ILE A 166 16.11 15.34 -0.55
CA ILE A 166 17.01 15.39 0.61
C ILE A 166 17.77 16.72 0.67
N ASN A 167 18.25 17.20 -0.47
CA ASN A 167 19.01 18.44 -0.57
C ASN A 167 18.16 19.70 -0.29
N LYS A 168 16.82 19.64 -0.45
CA LYS A 168 15.90 20.69 0.00
C LYS A 168 15.81 20.80 1.53
N TYR A 169 16.19 19.75 2.26
CA TYR A 169 16.11 19.67 3.72
C TYR A 169 17.44 19.22 4.36
N PRO A 170 18.53 20.01 4.20
CA PRO A 170 19.87 19.60 4.62
C PRO A 170 20.03 19.43 6.15
N ASP A 171 19.12 20.00 6.93
CA ASP A 171 19.06 19.89 8.38
C ASP A 171 18.35 18.61 8.87
N CYS A 172 17.65 17.90 7.98
CA CYS A 172 17.08 16.59 8.29
C CYS A 172 18.18 15.52 8.25
N LYS A 173 18.52 14.96 9.41
CA LYS A 173 19.59 13.96 9.57
C LYS A 173 19.09 12.52 9.66
N LEU A 174 17.78 12.34 9.73
CA LEU A 174 17.10 11.06 9.56
C LEU A 174 16.13 11.16 8.38
N ILE A 175 16.24 10.23 7.43
CA ILE A 175 15.35 10.09 6.29
C ILE A 175 14.57 8.80 6.49
N VAL A 176 13.24 8.88 6.45
CA VAL A 176 12.37 7.71 6.42
C VAL A 176 11.57 7.75 5.13
N THR A 177 11.65 6.72 4.32
CA THR A 177 10.87 6.62 3.06
C THR A 177 9.73 5.62 3.23
N LEU A 178 8.52 6.07 2.92
CA LEU A 178 7.33 5.20 2.78
C LEU A 178 7.15 4.70 1.34
N ILE A 179 7.85 5.31 0.37
CA ILE A 179 7.84 4.89 -1.03
C ILE A 179 8.83 3.76 -1.26
N GLY A 180 10.00 3.78 -0.61
CA GLY A 180 11.12 2.90 -0.94
C GLY A 180 12.32 3.67 -1.48
N LEU A 181 13.29 2.93 -2.04
CA LEU A 181 14.47 3.47 -2.71
C LEU A 181 14.18 3.68 -4.19
N PRO A 182 14.88 4.62 -4.86
CA PRO A 182 14.75 4.81 -6.30
C PRO A 182 15.26 3.60 -7.08
N PHE A 183 14.78 3.43 -8.32
CA PHE A 183 15.13 2.31 -9.19
C PHE A 183 16.64 2.20 -9.45
N ASP A 184 17.31 3.33 -9.67
CA ASP A 184 18.76 3.50 -9.87
C ASP A 184 19.47 3.82 -8.55
N VAL A 185 19.11 3.14 -7.46
CA VAL A 185 19.63 3.38 -6.09
C VAL A 185 21.16 3.52 -5.99
N GLY A 186 21.92 2.84 -6.85
CA GLY A 186 23.40 2.94 -6.89
C GLY A 186 23.92 4.32 -7.30
N GLU A 187 23.13 5.13 -7.98
CA GLU A 187 23.50 6.46 -8.48
C GLU A 187 23.25 7.59 -7.48
N MET A 188 22.68 7.30 -6.31
CA MET A 188 22.40 8.33 -5.30
C MET A 188 23.68 8.99 -4.79
N GLU A 189 23.73 10.32 -4.86
CA GLU A 189 24.79 11.14 -4.28
C GLU A 189 24.89 10.93 -2.77
N LEU A 190 23.75 10.65 -2.12
CA LEU A 190 23.70 10.31 -0.70
C LEU A 190 24.70 9.21 -0.30
N TRP A 191 24.87 8.16 -1.12
CA TRP A 191 25.75 7.04 -0.82
C TRP A 191 27.23 7.39 -0.94
N ARG A 192 27.55 8.42 -1.71
CA ARG A 192 28.92 8.93 -1.90
C ARG A 192 29.36 9.86 -0.76
N LYS A 193 28.46 10.25 0.14
CA LYS A 193 28.79 11.07 1.32
C LYS A 193 29.44 10.22 2.42
N ASP A 194 30.40 10.83 3.12
CA ASP A 194 31.02 10.22 4.30
C ASP A 194 29.98 9.89 5.37
N GLU A 195 30.15 8.75 6.07
CA GLU A 195 29.21 8.27 7.09
C GLU A 195 28.93 9.31 8.19
N ALA A 196 29.92 10.13 8.52
CA ALA A 196 29.83 11.17 9.55
C ALA A 196 28.84 12.28 9.21
N VAL A 197 28.66 12.60 7.92
CA VAL A 197 27.79 13.68 7.46
C VAL A 197 26.55 13.19 6.71
N ARG A 198 26.55 11.92 6.30
CA ARG A 198 25.45 11.28 5.59
C ARG A 198 24.22 11.13 6.51
N PRO A 199 23.05 11.64 6.11
CA PRO A 199 21.78 11.35 6.78
C PRO A 199 21.55 9.85 6.94
N LYS A 200 20.96 9.45 8.08
CA LYS A 200 20.57 8.06 8.32
C LYS A 200 19.32 7.75 7.50
N VAL A 201 19.27 6.59 6.83
CA VAL A 201 18.13 6.22 5.97
C VAL A 201 17.41 5.01 6.54
N ALA A 202 16.08 5.09 6.63
CA ALA A 202 15.23 4.00 7.06
C ALA A 202 14.10 3.71 6.06
N LEU A 203 13.77 2.43 5.89
CA LEU A 203 12.80 1.94 4.93
C LEU A 203 11.57 1.36 5.66
N PHE A 204 10.40 1.92 5.41
CA PHE A 204 9.14 1.39 5.93
C PHE A 204 8.64 0.18 5.13
N ASN A 205 8.84 0.23 3.82
CA ASN A 205 8.70 -0.87 2.88
C ASN A 205 10.02 -0.96 2.15
N GLY A 206 10.62 -2.15 2.12
CA GLY A 206 11.78 -2.41 1.29
C GLY A 206 11.65 -3.77 0.64
N GLU A 207 11.84 -3.81 -0.67
CA GLU A 207 12.38 -4.99 -1.32
C GLU A 207 13.82 -5.18 -0.82
N ILE A 208 13.93 -5.78 0.36
CA ILE A 208 15.21 -5.89 1.07
C ILE A 208 16.13 -6.97 0.50
N TYR A 209 15.71 -7.68 -0.54
CA TYR A 209 16.37 -8.88 -1.06
C TYR A 209 17.88 -8.68 -1.25
N GLU A 210 18.27 -7.54 -1.82
CA GLU A 210 19.68 -7.20 -2.09
C GLU A 210 20.28 -6.21 -1.08
N LEU A 211 19.55 -5.84 -0.03
CA LEU A 211 19.93 -4.75 0.87
C LEU A 211 20.72 -5.21 2.11
N LYS A 212 21.01 -6.52 2.27
CA LYS A 212 21.77 -7.03 3.41
C LYS A 212 23.10 -6.28 3.60
N GLY A 213 23.88 -6.15 2.53
CA GLY A 213 25.18 -5.46 2.57
C GLY A 213 25.04 -3.99 2.91
N ALA A 214 24.03 -3.31 2.35
CA ALA A 214 23.74 -1.90 2.62
C ALA A 214 23.34 -1.66 4.09
N ILE A 215 22.59 -2.59 4.70
CA ILE A 215 22.23 -2.53 6.12
C ILE A 215 23.47 -2.76 6.99
N MET A 216 24.28 -3.78 6.69
CA MET A 216 25.53 -4.05 7.43
C MET A 216 26.50 -2.85 7.41
N GLN A 217 26.60 -2.17 6.27
CA GLN A 217 27.45 -0.99 6.08
C GLN A 217 26.80 0.32 6.55
N LYS A 218 25.64 0.26 7.23
CA LYS A 218 24.92 1.44 7.73
C LYS A 218 24.59 2.47 6.65
N LEU A 219 24.49 2.05 5.38
CA LEU A 219 23.84 2.85 4.34
C LEU A 219 22.34 2.97 4.66
N ILE A 220 21.77 1.86 5.13
CA ILE A 220 20.41 1.78 5.65
C ILE A 220 20.49 1.41 7.14
N VAL A 221 19.93 2.26 8.01
CA VAL A 221 20.01 2.05 9.48
C VAL A 221 18.86 1.23 10.03
N ALA A 222 17.74 1.19 9.32
CA ALA A 222 16.59 0.37 9.66
C ALA A 222 15.79 0.03 8.40
N ALA A 223 15.32 -1.20 8.27
CA ALA A 223 14.39 -1.60 7.24
C ALA A 223 13.36 -2.56 7.84
N VAL A 224 12.10 -2.41 7.45
CA VAL A 224 11.08 -3.41 7.80
C VAL A 224 10.79 -4.28 6.59
N ALA A 225 10.78 -5.59 6.82
CA ALA A 225 10.49 -6.59 5.80
C ALA A 225 9.43 -7.57 6.28
N TYR A 226 8.78 -8.26 5.35
CA TYR A 226 7.95 -9.40 5.68
C TYR A 226 8.82 -10.57 6.13
N LYS A 227 8.32 -11.34 7.11
CA LYS A 227 8.92 -12.63 7.45
C LYS A 227 8.70 -13.61 6.28
N PRO A 228 9.70 -14.42 5.91
CA PRO A 228 9.49 -15.54 5.02
C PRO A 228 8.37 -16.44 5.55
N GLY A 229 7.37 -16.71 4.70
CA GLY A 229 6.21 -17.53 5.07
C GLY A 229 5.15 -16.83 5.94
N ALA A 230 5.22 -15.50 6.13
CA ALA A 230 4.14 -14.75 6.75
C ALA A 230 2.82 -15.01 6.03
N LYS A 231 1.75 -15.26 6.79
CA LYS A 231 0.40 -15.37 6.23
C LYS A 231 -0.33 -14.02 6.38
N PHE A 232 -1.40 -13.89 5.60
CA PHE A 232 -2.25 -12.70 5.56
C PHE A 232 -3.68 -13.05 5.99
N THR A 233 -3.82 -14.12 6.77
CA THR A 233 -5.11 -14.67 7.24
C THR A 233 -5.34 -14.42 8.73
N GLU A 234 -4.30 -14.01 9.44
CA GLU A 234 -4.30 -13.72 10.86
C GLU A 234 -5.16 -12.50 11.16
N SER A 235 -5.85 -12.55 12.30
CA SER A 235 -6.55 -11.38 12.81
C SER A 235 -5.60 -10.54 13.68
N PRO A 236 -5.63 -9.21 13.54
CA PRO A 236 -4.86 -8.33 14.40
C PRO A 236 -5.31 -8.47 15.85
N THR A 237 -4.37 -8.25 16.75
CA THR A 237 -4.58 -8.31 18.20
C THR A 237 -4.70 -6.89 18.76
N LYS A 238 -4.61 -6.74 20.08
CA LYS A 238 -4.52 -5.43 20.74
C LYS A 238 -3.07 -5.04 21.07
N ASP A 239 -2.13 -5.92 20.78
CA ASP A 239 -0.71 -5.75 21.09
C ASP A 239 0.05 -5.44 19.80
N ILE A 240 0.53 -4.20 19.70
CA ILE A 240 1.25 -3.68 18.54
C ILE A 240 2.49 -4.53 18.23
N LYS A 241 3.23 -4.96 19.26
CA LYS A 241 4.46 -5.72 19.03
C LYS A 241 4.13 -7.14 18.57
N LYS A 242 3.09 -7.74 19.14
CA LYS A 242 2.61 -9.06 18.69
C LYS A 242 2.13 -9.01 17.24
N ASP A 243 1.37 -7.99 16.87
CA ASP A 243 0.89 -7.81 15.49
C ASP A 243 2.04 -7.58 14.52
N PHE A 244 3.05 -6.81 14.92
CA PHE A 244 4.29 -6.67 14.17
C PHE A 244 4.97 -8.03 13.97
N ASP A 245 5.21 -8.75 15.07
CA ASP A 245 5.95 -10.01 15.08
C ASP A 245 5.22 -11.14 14.34
N LEU A 246 3.93 -11.02 14.03
CA LEU A 246 3.22 -11.98 13.17
C LEU A 246 3.71 -11.94 11.72
N ARG A 247 3.97 -10.75 11.17
CA ARG A 247 4.21 -10.57 9.73
C ARG A 247 5.56 -9.99 9.39
N TYR A 248 6.21 -9.30 10.31
CA TYR A 248 7.34 -8.43 9.99
C TYR A 248 8.59 -8.72 10.81
N VAL A 249 9.72 -8.39 10.23
CA VAL A 249 11.01 -8.32 10.90
C VAL A 249 11.59 -6.93 10.71
N LEU A 250 12.12 -6.37 11.80
CA LEU A 250 12.88 -5.13 11.76
C LEU A 250 14.36 -5.48 11.62
N LEU A 251 14.99 -4.97 10.58
CA LEU A 251 16.40 -5.16 10.27
C LEU A 251 17.18 -3.90 10.55
N THR A 252 18.31 -4.06 11.21
CA THR A 252 19.23 -3.01 11.61
C THR A 252 20.66 -3.54 11.43
N PRO A 253 21.69 -2.68 11.38
CA PRO A 253 23.08 -3.12 11.36
C PRO A 253 23.43 -4.10 12.50
N ALA A 254 22.75 -4.00 13.65
CA ALA A 254 23.03 -4.82 14.83
C ALA A 254 22.43 -6.24 14.77
N ASN A 255 21.38 -6.48 13.98
CA ASN A 255 20.68 -7.76 13.97
C ASN A 255 20.54 -8.42 12.59
N VAL A 256 20.91 -7.73 11.50
CA VAL A 256 20.68 -8.19 10.13
C VAL A 256 21.27 -9.58 9.85
N GLU A 257 22.43 -9.89 10.41
CA GLU A 257 23.05 -11.21 10.25
C GLU A 257 22.30 -12.32 11.00
N ALA A 258 21.91 -12.05 12.25
CA ALA A 258 21.14 -12.99 13.06
C ALA A 258 19.75 -13.24 12.45
N GLU A 259 19.08 -12.20 11.96
CA GLU A 259 17.78 -12.34 11.29
C GLU A 259 17.90 -13.05 9.93
N ALA A 260 18.99 -12.83 9.18
CA ALA A 260 19.25 -13.58 7.96
C ALA A 260 19.41 -15.08 8.22
N ALA A 261 20.12 -15.45 9.30
CA ALA A 261 20.31 -16.84 9.68
C ALA A 261 19.02 -17.49 10.18
N LYS A 262 18.22 -16.76 10.95
CA LYS A 262 16.95 -17.23 11.51
C LYS A 262 15.83 -17.36 10.45
N ASN A 263 15.88 -16.53 9.40
CA ASN A 263 14.85 -16.47 8.37
C ASN A 263 15.44 -16.74 6.98
N PRO A 264 15.72 -18.02 6.62
CA PRO A 264 16.19 -18.37 5.28
C PRO A 264 15.22 -17.87 4.21
N GLY A 265 15.73 -17.10 3.24
CA GLY A 265 14.90 -16.49 2.18
C GLY A 265 14.55 -15.02 2.40
N LEU A 266 14.96 -14.42 3.52
CA LEU A 266 14.74 -13.00 3.78
C LEU A 266 15.49 -12.07 2.78
N PHE A 267 16.60 -12.54 2.22
CA PHE A 267 17.48 -11.81 1.30
C PHE A 267 17.66 -12.55 -0.04
N LYS A 268 16.63 -13.23 -0.55
CA LYS A 268 16.68 -14.02 -1.80
C LYS A 268 15.54 -13.67 -2.73
#